data_AF-A0A8T5HB73-F1
#
_entry.id   AF-A0A8T5HB73-F1
#
_cell.length_a   1.000
_cell.length_b   1.000
_cell.length_c   1.000
_cell.angle_alpha   90.00
_cell.angle_beta   90.00
_cell.angle_gamma   90.00
#
_symmetry.space_group_name_H-M   'P 1'
#
loop_
_entity.id
_entity.type
_entity.pdbx_description
1 polymer ?
#
loop_
_entity_poly.entity_id
_entity_poly.type
_entity_poly.pdbx_seq_one_letter_code
_entity_poly.pdbx_strand_id
1 'polypeptide(L)'
;MLDYSLNIGGSEWMIIIFAAVVLILGTGKLPGFAKKMGKVVNEYNNAKNEIQQQMKEVTEEIPKISGPVETEREKLETIAKSVGIKTEGKTDEEIQKDISTRIGKKTPDTSETK
;
A
#
# COMPACT_ATOMS: atom_id res chain seq x y z
N MET A 1 30.04 -25.79 37.93
CA MET A 1 29.55 -25.04 39.11
C MET A 1 28.25 -24.40 38.66
N LEU A 2 27.12 -25.09 38.94
CA LEU A 2 25.75 -24.75 38.58
C LEU A 2 25.46 -24.40 37.10
N ASP A 3 25.58 -25.38 36.21
CA ASP A 3 24.93 -25.35 34.90
C ASP A 3 23.43 -25.63 35.07
N TYR A 4 22.69 -24.64 35.57
CA TYR A 4 21.22 -24.63 35.50
C TYR A 4 20.78 -24.20 34.10
N SER A 5 20.99 -25.07 33.12
CA SER A 5 20.19 -25.02 31.89
C SER A 5 18.79 -25.51 32.27
N LEU A 6 18.01 -24.63 32.90
CA LEU A 6 16.58 -24.84 33.09
C LEU A 6 16.03 -25.19 31.71
N ASN A 7 15.54 -26.42 31.55
CA ASN A 7 14.86 -26.92 30.37
C ASN A 7 13.48 -26.25 30.21
N ILE A 8 13.43 -24.95 30.50
CA ILE A 8 12.30 -24.07 30.37
C ILE A 8 12.20 -23.77 28.88
N GLY A 9 11.20 -24.38 28.25
CA GLY A 9 10.83 -24.07 26.88
C GLY A 9 10.31 -22.64 26.76
N GLY A 10 10.14 -22.18 25.52
CA GLY A 10 9.67 -20.81 25.25
C GLY A 10 8.35 -20.44 25.94
N SER A 11 7.50 -21.42 26.24
CA SER A 11 6.22 -21.22 26.93
C SER A 11 6.36 -20.80 28.40
N GLU A 12 7.34 -21.33 29.14
CA GLU A 12 7.53 -20.96 30.55
C GLU A 12 8.11 -19.55 30.69
N TRP A 13 8.95 -19.13 29.73
CA TRP A 13 9.40 -17.73 29.64
C TRP A 13 8.23 -16.76 29.48
N MET A 14 7.21 -17.10 28.70
CA MET A 14 6.02 -16.26 28.54
C MET A 14 5.26 -16.09 29.87
N ILE A 15 5.16 -17.15 30.68
CA ILE A 15 4.51 -17.09 31.99
C ILE A 15 5.33 -16.23 32.96
N ILE A 16 6.66 -16.37 32.98
CA ILE A 16 7.54 -15.58 33.84
C ILE A 16 7.47 -14.09 33.49
N ILE A 17 7.52 -13.76 32.20
CA ILE A 17 7.40 -12.37 31.72
C ILE A 17 6.02 -11.82 32.09
N PHE A 18 4.95 -12.57 31.85
CA PHE A 18 3.59 -12.15 32.21
C PHE A 18 3.46 -11.91 33.71
N ALA A 19 3.97 -12.82 34.55
CA ALA A 19 3.96 -12.67 35.99
C ALA A 19 4.75 -11.43 36.45
N ALA A 20 5.94 -11.19 35.89
CA ALA A 20 6.74 -10.00 36.18
C ALA A 20 5.99 -8.71 35.85
N VAL A 21 5.35 -8.65 34.67
CA VAL A 21 4.53 -7.51 34.24
C VAL A 21 3.33 -7.29 35.17
N VAL A 22 2.63 -8.37 35.55
CA VAL A 22 1.50 -8.31 36.49
C VAL A 22 1.93 -7.85 37.88
N LEU A 23 3.10 -8.27 38.38
CA LEU A 23 3.61 -7.85 39.68
C LEU A 23 3.99 -6.37 39.71
N ILE A 24 4.60 -5.86 38.64
CA ILE A 24 5.00 -4.44 38.54
C ILE A 24 3.79 -3.53 38.31
N LEU A 25 2.88 -3.90 37.42
CA LEU A 25 1.74 -3.06 37.03
C LEU A 25 0.48 -3.29 37.90
N GLY A 26 0.38 -4.44 38.55
CA GLY A 26 -0.82 -4.91 39.23
C GLY A 26 -1.90 -5.44 38.28
N THR A 27 -2.77 -6.30 38.80
CA THR A 27 -3.87 -6.93 38.03
C THR A 27 -4.96 -5.94 37.57
N GLY A 28 -5.12 -4.82 38.28
CA GLY A 28 -6.18 -3.83 37.98
C GLY A 28 -5.86 -2.88 36.81
N LYS A 29 -4.58 -2.66 36.49
CA LYS A 29 -4.16 -1.70 35.45
C LYS A 29 -4.19 -2.31 34.05
N LEU A 30 -3.90 -3.61 33.94
CA LEU A 30 -3.92 -4.38 32.68
C LEU A 30 -5.26 -4.32 31.93
N PRO A 31 -6.43 -4.60 32.53
CA PRO A 31 -7.71 -4.54 31.82
C PRO A 31 -8.06 -3.12 31.36
N GLY A 32 -7.68 -2.09 32.13
CA GLY A 32 -7.87 -0.70 31.75
C GLY A 32 -7.04 -0.30 30.53
N PHE A 33 -5.76 -0.72 30.50
CA PHE A 33 -4.88 -0.49 29.36
C PHE A 33 -5.33 -1.24 28.11
N ALA A 34 -5.72 -2.52 28.25
CA ALA A 34 -6.23 -3.33 27.16
C ALA A 34 -7.49 -2.72 26.52
N LYS A 35 -8.43 -2.22 27.33
CA LYS A 35 -9.63 -1.52 26.83
C LYS A 35 -9.28 -0.26 26.02
N LYS A 36 -8.31 0.53 26.50
CA LYS A 36 -7.86 1.74 25.80
C LYS A 36 -7.16 1.41 24.48
N MET A 37 -6.23 0.46 24.49
CA MET A 37 -5.54 0.01 23.28
C MET A 37 -6.51 -0.61 22.28
N GLY A 38 -7.46 -1.42 22.75
CA GLY A 38 -8.51 -1.99 21.91
C GLY A 38 -9.37 -0.92 21.24
N LYS A 39 -9.73 0.15 21.96
CA LYS A 39 -10.45 1.29 21.38
C LYS A 39 -9.64 1.99 20.28
N VAL A 40 -8.35 2.25 20.51
CA VAL A 40 -7.46 2.86 19.51
C VAL A 40 -7.32 1.98 18.26
N VAL A 41 -7.09 0.68 18.44
CA VAL A 41 -6.98 -0.27 17.32
C VAL A 41 -8.31 -0.36 16.55
N ASN A 42 -9.45 -0.32 17.24
CA ASN A 42 -10.76 -0.33 16.61
C ASN A 42 -11.01 0.93 15.77
N GLU A 43 -10.73 2.12 16.33
CA GLU A 43 -10.83 3.39 15.59
C GLU A 43 -9.87 3.43 14.40
N TYR A 44 -8.63 2.96 14.55
CA TYR A 44 -7.66 2.85 13.46
C TYR A 44 -8.15 1.92 12.35
N ASN A 45 -8.67 0.73 12.70
CA ASN A 45 -9.19 -0.21 11.72
C ASN A 45 -10.39 0.35 10.97
N ASN A 46 -11.29 1.06 11.66
CA ASN A 46 -12.44 1.71 11.03
C ASN A 46 -12.00 2.79 10.05
N ALA A 47 -11.11 3.70 10.46
CA ALA A 47 -10.57 4.75 9.60
C ALA A 47 -9.82 4.17 8.39
N LYS A 48 -9.01 3.13 8.61
CA LYS A 48 -8.32 2.41 7.52
C LYS A 48 -9.33 1.81 6.54
N ASN A 49 -10.39 1.18 7.02
CA ASN A 49 -11.39 0.54 6.16
C ASN A 49 -12.17 1.57 5.33
N GLU A 50 -12.52 2.71 5.95
CA GLU A 50 -13.16 3.83 5.26
C GLU A 50 -12.26 4.41 4.15
N ILE A 51 -10.98 4.66 4.45
CA ILE A 51 -10.00 5.13 3.46
C ILE A 51 -9.82 4.12 2.34
N GLN A 52 -9.73 2.82 2.65
CA GLN A 52 -9.61 1.78 1.63
C GLN A 52 -10.86 1.70 0.73
N GLN A 53 -12.05 1.88 1.29
CA GLN A 53 -13.28 1.91 0.52
C GLN A 53 -13.34 3.11 -0.40
N GLN A 54 -13.02 4.31 0.10
CA GLN A 54 -12.94 5.53 -0.71
C GLN A 54 -11.86 5.42 -1.81
N MET A 55 -10.68 4.88 -1.48
CA MET A 55 -9.63 4.65 -2.47
C MET A 55 -10.04 3.61 -3.52
N LYS A 56 -10.77 2.57 -3.13
CA LYS A 56 -11.27 1.56 -4.08
C LYS A 56 -12.27 2.18 -5.05
N GLU A 57 -13.18 3.02 -4.57
CA GLU A 57 -14.15 3.76 -5.39
C GLU A 57 -13.43 4.72 -6.37
N VAL A 58 -12.43 5.48 -5.89
CA VAL A 58 -11.61 6.35 -6.75
C VAL A 58 -10.73 5.55 -7.73
N THR A 59 -10.25 4.37 -7.35
CA THR A 59 -9.43 3.51 -8.21
C THR A 59 -10.28 2.74 -9.24
N GLU A 60 -11.59 2.61 -9.04
CA GLU A 60 -12.48 2.16 -10.12
C GLU A 60 -12.65 3.24 -11.20
N GLU A 61 -12.42 4.51 -10.87
CA GLU A 61 -12.42 5.63 -11.84
C GLU A 61 -11.05 5.88 -12.51
N ILE A 62 -9.94 5.42 -11.92
CA ILE A 62 -8.59 5.58 -12.48
C ILE A 62 -8.06 4.21 -12.94
N PRO A 63 -7.76 4.01 -14.24
CA PRO A 63 -7.30 2.72 -14.74
C PRO A 63 -6.03 2.26 -14.01
N LYS A 64 -6.12 1.15 -13.27
CA LYS A 64 -5.01 0.48 -12.60
C LYS A 64 -3.86 0.24 -13.59
N ILE A 65 -2.73 0.90 -13.38
CA ILE A 65 -1.46 0.53 -14.01
C ILE A 65 -0.96 -0.69 -13.24
N SER A 66 -1.10 -1.88 -13.82
CA SER A 66 -0.74 -3.14 -13.18
C SER A 66 0.77 -3.40 -13.27
N GLY A 67 1.48 -3.18 -12.16
CA GLY A 67 2.81 -3.75 -11.94
C GLY A 67 3.98 -3.16 -12.74
N PRO A 68 5.21 -3.68 -12.50
CA PRO A 68 6.38 -3.36 -13.30
C PRO A 68 6.15 -3.83 -14.72
N VAL A 69 6.35 -2.92 -15.66
CA VAL A 69 6.12 -3.19 -17.07
C VAL A 69 7.28 -4.01 -17.63
N GLU A 70 7.04 -5.29 -17.92
CA GLU A 70 8.11 -6.26 -18.21
C GLU A 70 8.64 -6.15 -19.64
N THR A 71 7.80 -5.72 -20.59
CA THR A 71 8.16 -5.66 -22.01
C THR A 71 8.08 -4.23 -22.57
N GLU A 72 8.84 -3.94 -23.62
CA GLU A 72 8.76 -2.65 -24.32
C GLU A 72 7.36 -2.40 -24.90
N ARG A 73 6.72 -3.46 -25.43
CA ARG A 73 5.33 -3.44 -25.90
C ARG A 73 4.38 -2.96 -24.81
N GLU A 74 4.46 -3.54 -23.62
CA GLU A 74 3.58 -3.20 -22.50
C GLU A 74 3.85 -1.77 -21.99
N LYS A 75 5.08 -1.25 -22.12
CA LYS A 75 5.39 0.16 -21.82
C LYS A 75 4.70 1.08 -22.81
N LEU A 76 4.79 0.78 -24.09
CA LEU A 76 4.09 1.52 -25.15
C LEU A 76 2.58 1.47 -24.94
N GLU A 77 2.03 0.32 -24.56
CA GLU A 77 0.59 0.16 -24.32
C GLU A 77 0.12 0.92 -23.08
N THR A 78 0.91 0.91 -22.00
CA THR A 78 0.62 1.67 -20.77
C THR A 78 0.62 3.18 -21.03
N ILE A 79 1.62 3.67 -21.78
CA ILE A 79 1.71 5.07 -22.17
C ILE A 79 0.53 5.41 -23.09
N ALA A 80 0.29 4.63 -24.15
CA ALA A 80 -0.81 4.81 -25.08
C ALA A 80 -2.17 4.89 -24.37
N LYS A 81 -2.43 3.99 -23.42
CA LYS A 81 -3.65 3.97 -22.60
C LYS A 81 -3.77 5.24 -21.74
N SER A 82 -2.66 5.73 -21.19
CA SER A 82 -2.61 6.97 -20.41
C SER A 82 -2.90 8.23 -21.25
N VAL A 83 -2.58 8.22 -22.55
CA VAL A 83 -2.92 9.30 -23.51
C VAL A 83 -4.18 9.03 -24.34
N GLY A 84 -4.92 7.95 -24.06
CA GLY A 84 -6.18 7.62 -24.74
C GLY A 84 -6.03 7.14 -26.19
N ILE A 85 -4.90 6.48 -26.51
CA ILE A 85 -4.61 5.89 -27.83
C ILE A 85 -4.99 4.41 -27.82
N LYS A 86 -5.72 3.95 -28.83
CA LYS A 86 -6.01 2.53 -29.04
C LYS A 86 -4.78 1.79 -29.56
N THR A 87 -4.45 0.66 -28.95
CA THR A 87 -3.26 -0.15 -29.23
C THR A 87 -3.59 -1.49 -29.91
N GLU A 88 -4.87 -1.89 -29.95
CA GLU A 88 -5.29 -3.17 -30.54
C GLU A 88 -5.00 -3.20 -32.05
N GLY A 89 -4.26 -4.21 -32.50
CA GLY A 89 -3.98 -4.44 -33.92
C GLY A 89 -2.92 -3.53 -34.56
N LYS A 90 -2.22 -2.71 -33.76
CA LYS A 90 -1.13 -1.83 -34.23
C LYS A 90 0.25 -2.41 -33.94
N THR A 91 1.22 -2.15 -34.81
CA THR A 91 2.63 -2.47 -34.52
C THR A 91 3.23 -1.51 -33.49
N ASP A 92 4.38 -1.87 -32.94
CA ASP A 92 5.07 -1.08 -31.91
C ASP A 92 5.46 0.30 -32.44
N GLU A 93 5.88 0.36 -33.72
CA GLU A 93 6.24 1.59 -34.42
C GLU A 93 5.02 2.50 -34.62
N GLU A 94 3.86 1.93 -34.96
CA GLU A 94 2.62 2.68 -35.12
C GLU A 94 2.15 3.27 -33.79
N ILE A 95 2.22 2.50 -32.70
CA ILE A 95 1.89 2.98 -31.36
C ILE A 95 2.84 4.10 -30.93
N GLN A 96 4.15 3.93 -31.15
CA GLN A 96 5.15 4.95 -30.82
C GLN A 96 4.94 6.24 -31.63
N LYS A 97 4.62 6.13 -32.92
CA LYS A 97 4.27 7.27 -33.79
C LYS A 97 3.01 7.99 -33.31
N ASP A 98 1.98 7.26 -32.90
CA ASP A 98 0.75 7.84 -32.39
C ASP A 98 0.97 8.54 -31.04
N ILE A 99 1.76 7.93 -30.14
CA ILE A 99 2.14 8.53 -28.85
C ILE A 99 2.90 9.83 -29.08
N SER A 100 3.94 9.81 -29.91
CA SER A 100 4.75 11.00 -30.21
C SER A 100 3.94 12.09 -30.90
N THR A 101 3.01 11.74 -31.79
CA THR A 101 2.10 12.70 -32.43
C THR A 101 1.14 13.31 -31.42
N ARG A 102 0.56 12.52 -30.50
CA ARG A 102 -0.37 13.02 -29.47
C ARG A 102 0.32 13.87 -28.41
N ILE A 103 1.47 13.42 -27.91
CA ILE A 103 2.26 14.13 -26.90
C ILE A 103 2.91 15.37 -27.51
N GLY A 104 3.48 15.26 -28.72
CA GLY A 104 4.07 16.38 -29.45
C GLY A 104 3.04 17.44 -29.87
N LYS A 105 1.76 17.08 -30.02
CA LYS A 105 0.65 18.03 -30.20
C LYS A 105 0.10 18.63 -28.90
N LYS A 106 0.58 18.21 -27.72
CA LYS A 106 0.17 18.78 -26.41
C LYS A 106 1.08 19.94 -25.95
N THR A 107 1.82 20.53 -26.88
CA THR A 107 2.32 21.90 -26.81
C THR A 107 1.99 22.59 -28.13
N PRO A 108 0.77 23.12 -28.21
CA PRO A 108 0.67 24.54 -28.52
C PRO A 108 -0.12 25.25 -27.41
N ASP A 109 0.39 26.42 -27.05
CA ASP A 109 -0.26 27.51 -26.31
C ASP A 109 0.07 27.66 -24.82
N THR A 110 1.18 28.35 -24.53
CA THR A 110 1.16 29.67 -23.86
C THR A 110 2.59 30.21 -23.83
N SER A 111 3.00 31.00 -24.83
CA SER A 111 4.08 31.98 -24.68
C SER A 111 4.12 33.02 -25.79
N GLU A 112 3.01 33.69 -26.12
CA GLU A 112 3.04 34.99 -26.79
C GLU A 112 1.83 35.83 -26.36
N THR A 113 1.95 36.60 -25.28
CA THR A 113 1.34 37.94 -25.16
C THR A 113 2.05 38.71 -24.04
N LYS A 114 3.08 39.49 -24.40
CA LYS A 114 3.16 40.90 -24.01
C LYS A 114 4.11 41.64 -24.93
#